data_AF-A0A956R3P7-F1
#
_entry.id   AF-A0A956R3P7-F1
#
_cell.length_a   1.000
_cell.length_b   1.000
_cell.length_c   1.000
_cell.angle_alpha   90.00
_cell.angle_beta   90.00
_cell.angle_gamma   90.00
#
_symmetry.space_group_name_H-M   'P 1'
#
loop_
_entity.id
_entity.type
_entity.pdbx_description
1 polymer ?
#
loop_
_entity_poly.entity_id
_entity_poly.type
_entity_poly.pdbx_seq_one_letter_code
_entity_poly.pdbx_strand_id
1 'polypeptide(L)'
;TRGVALGQELLRWHGFDAAVIDGEAAFVTEIPEDLYPQRYDYDEGRRTLRVGAGEIAPVEPAVWARTISGLSVLGSWLDYRMERGAGRRSSPLDALRPHSWTAAMSRELLELIWVLRWTITREPILDDWLEAVLAGPCYRLQADATVV
;
A
#
# COMPACT_ATOMS: atom_id res chain seq x y z
N THR A 1 -12.21 23.85 1.39
CA THR A 1 -11.41 24.12 2.62
C THR A 1 -10.15 23.26 2.57
N ARG A 2 -9.12 23.55 3.38
CA ARG A 2 -7.84 22.80 3.40
C ARG A 2 -8.05 21.29 3.57
N GLY A 3 -8.91 20.87 4.51
CA GLY A 3 -9.22 19.46 4.71
C GLY A 3 -9.84 18.77 3.50
N VAL A 4 -10.72 19.45 2.74
CA VAL A 4 -11.28 18.89 1.48
C VAL A 4 -10.19 18.66 0.45
N ALA A 5 -9.24 19.59 0.30
CA ALA A 5 -8.14 19.43 -0.65
C ALA A 5 -7.23 18.24 -0.29
N LEU A 6 -6.87 18.10 0.98
CA LEU A 6 -6.09 16.96 1.48
C LEU A 6 -6.83 15.63 1.28
N GLY A 7 -8.13 15.58 1.59
CA GLY A 7 -8.94 14.39 1.39
C GLY A 7 -9.09 14.00 -0.08
N GLN A 8 -9.24 14.98 -0.97
CA GLN A 8 -9.28 14.73 -2.42
C GLN A 8 -7.96 14.20 -2.96
N GLU A 9 -6.83 14.67 -2.44
CA GLU A 9 -5.51 14.16 -2.83
C GLU A 9 -5.34 12.71 -2.36
N LEU A 10 -5.68 12.42 -1.11
CA LEU A 10 -5.64 11.06 -0.55
C LEU A 10 -6.51 10.08 -1.35
N LEU A 11 -7.75 10.46 -1.66
CA LEU A 11 -8.65 9.62 -2.45
C LEU A 11 -8.12 9.35 -3.86
N ARG A 12 -7.46 10.31 -4.51
CA ARG A 12 -6.88 10.10 -5.84
C ARG A 12 -5.75 9.07 -5.83
N TRP A 13 -4.85 9.17 -4.85
CA TRP A 13 -3.73 8.23 -4.72
C TRP A 13 -4.21 6.82 -4.35
N HIS A 14 -5.17 6.70 -3.42
CA HIS A 14 -5.65 5.40 -2.95
C HIS A 14 -6.74 4.77 -3.83
N GLY A 15 -7.38 5.56 -4.69
CA GLY A 15 -8.33 5.08 -5.70
C GLY A 15 -7.67 4.62 -6.99
N PHE A 16 -6.35 4.78 -7.14
CA PHE A 16 -5.63 4.59 -8.41
C PHE A 16 -6.18 5.46 -9.55
N ASP A 17 -6.88 6.55 -9.21
CA ASP A 17 -7.50 7.52 -10.12
C ASP A 17 -6.60 8.75 -10.36
N ALA A 18 -5.42 8.80 -9.73
CA ALA A 18 -4.42 9.80 -10.08
C ALA A 18 -3.94 9.58 -11.52
N ALA A 19 -3.93 10.63 -12.33
CA ALA A 19 -3.57 10.56 -13.76
C ALA A 19 -2.20 9.92 -14.02
N VAL A 20 -1.30 10.00 -13.03
CA VAL A 20 -0.04 9.25 -12.94
C VAL A 20 0.20 8.94 -11.46
N ILE A 21 0.36 7.66 -11.11
CA ILE A 21 0.99 7.23 -9.86
C ILE A 21 2.40 6.81 -10.25
N ASP A 22 3.39 7.54 -9.75
CA ASP A 22 4.81 7.28 -10.03
C ASP A 22 5.69 7.52 -8.79
N GLY A 23 6.95 7.14 -8.91
CA GLY A 23 7.95 7.31 -7.89
C GLY A 23 9.32 6.78 -8.33
N GLU A 24 10.30 6.88 -7.43
CA GLU A 24 11.69 6.51 -7.74
C GLU A 24 11.92 5.00 -7.85
N ALA A 25 11.15 4.20 -7.12
CA ALA A 25 11.29 2.75 -7.15
C ALA A 25 11.02 2.24 -8.57
N ALA A 26 11.90 1.40 -9.11
CA ALA A 26 11.74 0.77 -10.41
C ALA A 26 12.27 -0.67 -10.36
N PHE A 27 11.87 -1.50 -11.34
CA PHE A 27 12.53 -2.77 -11.54
C PHE A 27 13.97 -2.52 -12.02
N VAL A 28 14.93 -2.99 -11.22
CA VAL A 28 16.33 -3.12 -11.63
C VAL A 28 16.50 -4.37 -12.49
N THR A 29 15.78 -5.43 -12.10
CA THR A 29 15.67 -6.69 -12.84
C THR A 29 14.21 -7.08 -12.90
N GLU A 30 13.69 -7.26 -14.11
CA GLU A 30 12.30 -7.71 -14.33
C GLU A 30 12.09 -9.14 -13.83
N ILE A 31 10.84 -9.47 -13.50
CA ILE A 31 10.43 -10.83 -13.15
C ILE A 31 10.11 -11.57 -14.46
N PRO A 32 10.82 -12.67 -14.80
CA PRO A 32 10.54 -13.44 -16.01
C PRO A 32 9.16 -14.09 -15.95
N GLU A 33 8.39 -14.02 -17.04
CA GLU A 33 7.02 -14.59 -17.09
C GLU A 33 7.00 -16.12 -16.93
N ASP A 34 8.08 -16.80 -17.32
CA ASP A 34 8.24 -18.25 -17.22
C ASP A 34 8.73 -18.72 -15.84
N LEU A 35 9.07 -17.80 -14.94
CA LEU A 35 9.54 -18.09 -13.60
C LEU A 35 8.66 -17.44 -12.53
N TYR A 36 7.53 -18.07 -12.23
CA TYR A 36 6.60 -17.61 -11.20
C TYR A 36 7.30 -17.48 -9.83
N PRO A 37 7.36 -16.29 -9.22
CA PRO A 37 7.90 -16.12 -7.87
C PRO A 37 7.28 -17.03 -6.81
N GLN A 38 8.16 -17.73 -6.08
CA GLN A 38 7.80 -18.56 -4.93
C GLN A 38 8.16 -17.93 -3.59
N ARG A 39 9.05 -16.94 -3.60
CA ARG A 39 9.56 -16.24 -2.42
C ARG A 39 9.89 -14.80 -2.74
N TYR A 40 9.92 -13.99 -1.70
CA TYR A 40 10.41 -12.63 -1.73
C TYR A 40 11.23 -12.36 -0.47
N ASP A 41 12.15 -11.41 -0.56
CA ASP A 41 12.95 -10.94 0.57
C ASP A 41 13.25 -9.44 0.40
N TYR A 42 13.61 -8.79 1.49
CA TYR A 42 13.99 -7.39 1.48
C TYR A 42 15.41 -7.24 2.02
N ASP A 43 16.25 -6.58 1.22
CA ASP A 43 17.62 -6.23 1.56
C ASP A 43 17.66 -4.75 1.95
N GLU A 44 17.63 -4.50 3.26
CA GLU A 44 17.62 -3.14 3.82
C GLU A 44 18.88 -2.35 3.46
N GLY A 45 20.04 -3.02 3.43
CA GLY A 45 21.32 -2.39 3.07
C GLY A 45 21.36 -1.92 1.62
N ARG A 46 20.72 -2.65 0.70
CA ARG A 46 20.56 -2.26 -0.71
C ARG A 46 19.27 -1.50 -0.99
N ARG A 47 18.38 -1.32 -0.01
CA ARG A 47 17.00 -0.83 -0.20
C ARG A 47 16.29 -1.53 -1.36
N THR A 48 16.42 -2.85 -1.42
CA THR A 48 16.00 -3.65 -2.58
C THR A 48 14.98 -4.69 -2.15
N LEU A 49 13.82 -4.69 -2.80
CA LEU A 49 12.83 -5.76 -2.70
C LEU A 49 13.13 -6.81 -3.79
N ARG A 50 13.37 -8.05 -3.39
CA ARG A 50 13.52 -9.19 -4.30
C ARG A 50 12.23 -9.97 -4.38
N VAL A 51 11.80 -10.30 -5.60
CA VAL A 51 10.60 -11.10 -5.85
C VAL A 51 10.95 -12.16 -6.88
N GLY A 52 11.15 -13.40 -6.43
CA GLY A 52 11.69 -14.45 -7.28
C GLY A 52 13.05 -14.07 -7.86
N ALA A 53 13.13 -13.91 -9.18
CA ALA A 53 14.32 -13.48 -9.90
C ALA A 53 14.39 -11.95 -10.15
N GLY A 54 13.32 -11.22 -9.84
CA GLY A 54 13.25 -9.77 -10.02
C GLY A 54 13.79 -9.00 -8.82
N GLU A 55 14.29 -7.79 -9.07
CA GLU A 55 14.75 -6.85 -8.06
C GLU A 55 14.12 -5.48 -8.31
N ILE A 56 13.59 -4.85 -7.26
CA ILE A 56 13.00 -3.51 -7.29
C ILE A 56 13.78 -2.60 -6.34
N ALA A 57 14.24 -1.45 -6.81
CA ALA A 57 14.96 -0.48 -6.00
C ALA A 57 14.79 0.95 -6.54
N PRO A 58 14.94 1.99 -5.69
CA PRO A 58 15.02 1.90 -4.22
C PRO A 58 13.63 1.71 -3.59
N VAL A 59 13.54 0.81 -2.61
CA VAL A 59 12.38 0.65 -1.72
C VAL A 59 12.82 1.01 -0.31
N GLU A 60 12.34 2.14 0.21
CA GLU A 60 12.71 2.63 1.54
C GLU A 60 12.29 1.64 2.65
N PRO A 61 13.06 1.49 3.74
CA PRO A 61 12.73 0.55 4.83
C PRO A 61 11.36 0.82 5.44
N ALA A 62 10.96 2.09 5.54
CA ALA A 62 9.64 2.49 6.05
C ALA A 62 8.49 2.03 5.14
N VAL A 63 8.71 1.95 3.82
CA VAL A 63 7.74 1.43 2.85
C VAL A 63 7.59 -0.08 3.01
N TRP A 64 8.72 -0.81 3.12
CA TRP A 64 8.73 -2.24 3.38
C TRP A 64 8.06 -2.62 4.71
N ALA A 65 8.41 -1.90 5.79
CA ALA A 65 7.92 -2.15 7.13
C ALA A 65 6.49 -1.64 7.38
N ARG A 66 5.82 -1.06 6.37
CA ARG A 66 4.51 -0.43 6.56
C ARG A 66 3.46 -1.48 6.93
N THR A 67 2.86 -1.29 8.11
CA THR A 67 1.72 -2.08 8.57
C THR A 67 0.46 -1.24 8.74
N ILE A 68 -0.71 -1.84 8.48
CA ILE A 68 -2.02 -1.28 8.84
C ILE A 68 -2.71 -2.29 9.74
N SER A 69 -3.03 -1.89 10.98
CA SER A 69 -3.62 -2.79 11.98
C SER A 69 -2.83 -4.09 12.20
N GLY A 70 -1.50 -4.01 12.16
CA GLY A 70 -0.58 -5.16 12.31
C GLY A 70 -0.36 -6.00 11.04
N LEU A 71 -1.07 -5.69 9.95
CA LEU A 71 -0.90 -6.37 8.66
C LEU A 71 0.20 -5.71 7.84
N SER A 72 1.26 -6.45 7.47
CA SER A 72 2.26 -5.95 6.51
C SER A 72 1.62 -5.76 5.14
N VAL A 73 1.61 -4.52 4.63
CA VAL A 73 0.87 -4.21 3.39
C VAL A 73 1.52 -4.87 2.18
N LEU A 74 2.82 -4.65 1.97
CA LEU A 74 3.56 -5.25 0.86
C LEU A 74 3.66 -6.77 1.01
N GLY A 75 3.97 -7.26 2.21
CA GLY A 75 4.06 -8.70 2.49
C GLY A 75 2.74 -9.41 2.18
N SER A 76 1.61 -8.88 2.64
CA SER A 76 0.30 -9.48 2.36
C SER A 76 -0.02 -9.45 0.87
N TRP A 77 0.22 -8.32 0.19
CA TRP A 77 -0.04 -8.22 -1.25
C TRP A 77 0.76 -9.26 -2.04
N LEU A 78 2.04 -9.45 -1.69
CA LEU A 78 2.94 -10.43 -2.28
C LEU A 78 2.49 -11.86 -1.95
N ASP A 79 2.21 -12.15 -0.68
CA ASP A 79 1.77 -13.46 -0.20
C ASP A 79 0.58 -14.00 -0.99
N TYR A 80 -0.43 -13.17 -1.28
CA TYR A 80 -1.60 -13.56 -2.08
C TYR A 80 -1.27 -13.83 -3.55
N ARG A 81 -0.18 -13.27 -4.08
CA ARG A 81 0.21 -13.33 -5.49
C ARG A 81 1.43 -14.22 -5.78
N MET A 82 2.09 -14.78 -4.78
CA MET A 82 3.12 -15.82 -4.99
C MET A 82 2.48 -17.08 -5.60
N GLU A 83 3.28 -17.92 -6.26
CA GLU A 83 2.81 -19.14 -6.96
C GLU A 83 1.87 -20.01 -6.10
N ARG A 84 2.22 -20.25 -4.84
CA ARG A 84 1.38 -21.05 -3.93
C ARG A 84 0.14 -20.30 -3.45
N GLY A 85 0.21 -18.97 -3.39
CA GLY A 85 -0.77 -18.05 -2.85
C GLY A 85 -1.04 -18.29 -1.35
N ALA A 86 -1.20 -17.21 -0.60
CA ALA A 86 -1.65 -17.28 0.78
C ALA A 86 -3.19 -17.39 0.90
N GLY A 87 -3.66 -17.60 2.13
CA GLY A 87 -5.09 -17.64 2.46
C GLY A 87 -5.73 -19.02 2.38
N ARG A 88 -6.91 -19.12 3.01
CA ARG A 88 -7.73 -20.34 2.99
C ARG A 88 -8.46 -20.43 1.65
N ARG A 89 -8.35 -21.58 0.98
CA ARG A 89 -9.22 -21.93 -0.15
C ARG A 89 -10.59 -22.32 0.39
N SER A 90 -11.55 -21.44 0.26
CA SER A 90 -12.90 -21.54 0.80
C SER A 90 -13.98 -21.65 -0.29
N SER A 91 -13.64 -21.34 -1.54
CA SER A 91 -14.55 -21.34 -2.69
C SER A 91 -13.85 -21.84 -3.96
N PRO A 92 -14.57 -22.42 -4.95
CA PRO A 92 -14.05 -22.69 -6.28
C PRO A 92 -13.43 -21.47 -6.97
N LEU A 93 -13.85 -20.26 -6.61
CA LEU A 93 -13.27 -19.02 -7.13
C LEU A 93 -11.80 -18.83 -6.71
N ASP A 94 -11.39 -19.40 -5.57
CA ASP A 94 -9.99 -19.34 -5.11
C ASP A 94 -9.03 -20.17 -5.99
N ALA A 95 -9.57 -21.04 -6.85
CA ALA A 95 -8.78 -21.78 -7.83
C ALA A 95 -8.53 -20.96 -9.12
N LEU A 96 -9.26 -19.86 -9.34
CA LEU A 96 -9.10 -18.97 -10.49
C LEU A 96 -7.96 -17.97 -10.21
N ARG A 97 -6.73 -18.48 -10.17
CA ARG A 97 -5.51 -17.67 -9.97
C ARG A 97 -4.64 -17.68 -11.21
N PRO A 98 -3.90 -16.59 -11.48
CA PRO A 98 -2.92 -16.56 -12.57
C PRO A 98 -1.91 -17.69 -12.43
N HIS A 99 -1.51 -18.28 -13.56
CA HIS A 99 -0.53 -19.37 -13.62
C HIS A 99 0.91 -18.88 -13.83
N SER A 100 1.10 -17.58 -14.01
CA SER A 100 2.39 -16.91 -14.15
C SER A 100 2.33 -15.52 -13.53
N TRP A 101 3.51 -14.93 -13.31
CA TRP A 101 3.62 -13.53 -12.98
C TRP A 101 3.33 -12.69 -14.23
N THR A 102 2.39 -11.76 -14.14
CA THR A 102 1.99 -10.94 -15.29
C THR A 102 2.65 -9.56 -15.25
N ALA A 103 2.81 -8.93 -16.42
CA ALA A 103 3.24 -7.53 -16.50
C ALA A 103 2.33 -6.57 -15.71
N ALA A 104 1.03 -6.91 -15.59
CA ALA A 104 0.09 -6.15 -14.76
C ALA A 104 0.46 -6.25 -13.27
N MET A 105 0.85 -7.42 -12.77
CA MET A 105 1.32 -7.58 -11.39
C MET A 105 2.60 -6.79 -11.10
N SER A 106 3.56 -6.76 -12.04
CA SER A 106 4.75 -5.91 -11.92
C SER A 106 4.35 -4.43 -11.78
N ARG A 107 3.43 -3.95 -12.62
CA ARG A 107 2.92 -2.58 -12.56
C ARG A 107 2.20 -2.30 -11.23
N GLU A 108 1.26 -3.15 -10.85
CA GLU A 108 0.50 -3.01 -9.59
C GLU A 108 1.43 -2.99 -8.37
N LEU A 109 2.49 -3.79 -8.37
CA LEU A 109 3.48 -3.80 -7.30
C LEU A 109 4.22 -2.46 -7.20
N LEU A 110 4.67 -1.90 -8.33
CA LEU A 110 5.29 -0.58 -8.35
C LEU A 110 4.33 0.52 -7.88
N GLU A 111 3.09 0.51 -8.39
CA GLU A 111 2.07 1.47 -7.98
C GLU A 111 1.80 1.39 -6.47
N LEU A 112 1.71 0.18 -5.90
CA LEU A 112 1.56 0.01 -4.46
C LEU A 112 2.76 0.58 -3.69
N ILE A 113 3.99 0.34 -4.13
CA ILE A 113 5.20 0.89 -3.51
C ILE A 113 5.16 2.42 -3.53
N TRP A 114 4.78 3.01 -4.66
CA TRP A 114 4.69 4.47 -4.82
C TRP A 114 3.59 5.08 -3.97
N VAL A 115 2.40 4.46 -3.92
CA VAL A 115 1.31 4.89 -3.03
C VAL A 115 1.77 4.86 -1.58
N LEU A 116 2.41 3.78 -1.13
CA LEU A 116 2.88 3.68 0.26
C LEU A 116 3.94 4.74 0.59
N ARG A 117 4.90 4.97 -0.31
CA ARG A 117 5.89 6.05 -0.16
C ARG A 117 5.20 7.40 -0.04
N TRP A 118 4.25 7.69 -0.93
CA TRP A 118 3.50 8.93 -0.91
C TRP A 118 2.73 9.09 0.40
N THR A 119 1.99 8.05 0.84
CA THR A 119 1.24 8.06 2.11
C THR A 119 2.14 8.40 3.28
N ILE A 120 3.27 7.69 3.44
CA ILE A 120 4.22 7.92 4.53
C ILE A 120 4.74 9.36 4.51
N THR A 121 5.03 9.90 3.33
CA THR A 121 5.50 11.29 3.18
C THR A 121 4.42 12.32 3.53
N ARG A 122 3.13 11.93 3.51
CA ARG A 122 2.00 12.83 3.78
C ARG A 122 1.46 12.73 5.19
N GLU A 123 1.75 11.65 5.91
CA GLU A 123 1.32 11.46 7.31
C GLU A 123 1.56 12.70 8.19
N PRO A 124 2.75 13.34 8.22
CA PRO A 124 2.95 14.52 9.07
C PRO A 124 2.01 15.69 8.74
N ILE A 125 1.71 15.89 7.45
CA ILE A 125 0.80 16.97 7.01
C ILE A 125 -0.64 16.67 7.42
N LEU A 126 -1.02 15.39 7.38
CA LEU A 126 -2.34 14.93 7.79
C LEU A 126 -2.51 14.99 9.31
N ASP A 127 -1.48 14.62 10.06
CA ASP A 127 -1.43 14.70 11.53
C ASP A 127 -1.52 16.16 11.98
N ASP A 128 -0.71 17.05 11.42
CA ASP A 128 -0.76 18.49 11.71
C ASP A 128 -2.16 19.08 11.43
N TRP A 129 -2.79 18.62 10.35
CA TRP A 129 -4.15 19.04 10.03
C TRP A 129 -5.18 18.48 11.02
N LEU A 130 -5.05 17.21 11.40
CA LEU A 130 -5.92 16.60 12.40
C LEU A 130 -5.83 17.34 13.73
N GLU A 131 -4.61 17.64 14.21
CA GLU A 131 -4.39 18.42 15.43
C GLU A 131 -5.04 19.81 15.35
N ALA A 132 -4.91 20.51 14.21
CA ALA A 132 -5.56 21.80 14.02
C ALA A 132 -7.09 21.71 14.06
N VAL A 133 -7.68 20.62 13.54
CA VAL A 133 -9.13 20.36 13.61
C VAL A 133 -9.55 20.07 15.05
N LEU A 134 -8.79 19.26 15.78
CA LEU A 134 -9.06 18.90 17.18
C LEU A 134 -8.95 20.11 18.13
N ALA A 135 -8.03 21.03 17.85
CA ALA A 135 -7.90 22.29 18.59
C ALA A 135 -8.96 23.34 18.23
N GLY A 136 -9.71 23.12 17.15
CA GLY A 136 -10.78 24.01 16.70
C GLY A 136 -12.03 23.95 17.60
N PRO A 137 -13.03 24.82 17.34
CA PRO A 137 -14.30 24.78 18.06
C PRO A 137 -15.02 23.43 17.83
N CYS A 138 -15.08 22.62 18.89
CA CYS A 138 -15.83 21.36 18.89
C CYS A 138 -17.22 21.58 19.49
N TYR A 139 -18.26 21.11 18.79
CA TYR A 139 -19.60 21.01 19.39
C TYR A 139 -19.57 19.92 20.46
N ARG A 140 -19.85 20.29 21.71
CA ARG A 140 -20.11 19.30 22.77
C ARG A 140 -21.56 18.90 22.71
N LEU A 141 -21.82 17.59 22.73
CA LEU A 141 -23.17 17.10 22.99
C LEU A 141 -23.55 17.53 24.41
N GLN A 142 -24.60 18.33 24.57
CA GLN A 142 -25.20 18.52 25.89
C GLN A 142 -26.07 17.30 26.15
N ALA A 143 -25.73 16.52 27.19
CA ALA A 143 -26.64 15.51 27.70
C ALA A 143 -27.83 16.24 28.32
N ASP A 144 -28.95 16.26 27.61
CA ASP A 144 -30.19 16.80 28.15
C ASP A 144 -30.72 15.79 29.18
N ALA A 145 -30.33 15.99 30.44
CA ALA A 145 -30.82 15.22 31.57
C ALA A 145 -32.23 15.71 31.92
N THR A 146 -33.20 15.41 31.07
CA THR A 146 -34.62 15.50 31.44
C THR A 146 -35.37 14.32 30.82
N VAL A 147 -35.28 13.16 31.49
CA VAL A 147 -36.36 12.17 31.44
C VAL A 147 -37.35 12.61 32.51
N VAL A 148 -38.50 13.14 32.09
CA VAL A 148 -39.68 13.31 32.94
C VAL A 148 -40.42 11.98 33.01
#